data_AF-A0A9W8NW38-F1
#
_entry.id   AF-A0A9W8NW38-F1
#
_cell.length_a   1.000
_cell.length_b   1.000
_cell.length_c   1.000
_cell.angle_alpha   90.00
_cell.angle_beta   90.00
_cell.angle_gamma   90.00
#
_symmetry.space_group_name_H-M   'P 1'
#
loop_
_entity.id
_entity.type
_entity.pdbx_description
1 polymer ?
#
loop_
_entity_poly.entity_id
_entity_poly.type
_entity_poly.pdbx_seq_one_letter_code
_entity_poly.pdbx_strand_id
1 'polypeptide(L)'
;MATYTDFSDVHTNLARPKNSAILTVRVIKSFQYRTERSLVLKDINLETTTVGQLKDISRQAIQIQSGWKPYRNVELGKLLTGKNSHKNDCAVTA
;
A
#
# COMPACT_ATOMS: atom_id res chain seq x y z
N MET A 1 10.22 -47.48 -4.93
CA MET A 1 10.62 -46.08 -5.16
C MET A 1 9.35 -45.26 -5.27
N ALA A 2 8.93 -44.60 -4.20
CA ALA A 2 7.71 -43.79 -4.20
C ALA A 2 8.01 -42.43 -4.85
N THR A 3 7.42 -42.15 -6.00
CA THR A 3 7.48 -40.85 -6.68
C THR A 3 6.55 -39.88 -5.95
N TYR A 4 7.13 -38.88 -5.29
CA TYR A 4 6.40 -37.83 -4.57
C TYR A 4 5.95 -36.75 -5.57
N THR A 5 4.76 -36.91 -6.14
CA THR A 5 4.18 -35.96 -7.12
C THR A 5 3.26 -34.96 -6.42
N ASP A 6 3.77 -34.21 -5.45
CA ASP A 6 2.97 -33.21 -4.70
C ASP A 6 3.68 -31.86 -4.60
N PHE A 7 4.30 -31.43 -5.69
CA PHE A 7 4.65 -30.02 -5.86
C PHE A 7 4.18 -29.60 -7.24
N SER A 8 3.11 -28.81 -7.29
CA SER A 8 2.69 -28.16 -8.53
C SER A 8 3.79 -27.20 -8.97
N ASP A 9 4.50 -27.52 -10.06
CA ASP A 9 5.52 -26.69 -10.72
C ASP A 9 4.94 -25.42 -11.39
N VAL A 10 3.83 -24.91 -10.85
CA VAL A 10 3.25 -23.66 -11.33
C VAL A 10 4.05 -22.54 -10.73
N HIS A 11 4.76 -21.81 -11.59
CA HIS A 11 5.53 -20.64 -11.20
C HIS A 11 4.62 -19.67 -10.46
N THR A 12 5.08 -19.15 -9.32
CA THR A 12 4.29 -18.28 -8.42
C THR A 12 3.76 -17.03 -9.12
N ASN A 13 4.41 -16.62 -10.21
CA ASN A 13 3.99 -15.53 -11.09
C ASN A 13 2.69 -15.86 -11.86
N LEU A 14 2.49 -17.11 -12.26
CA LEU A 14 1.29 -17.60 -12.95
C LEU A 14 0.18 -18.00 -11.97
N ALA A 15 0.56 -18.48 -10.77
CA ALA A 15 -0.37 -18.86 -9.73
C ALA A 15 -1.11 -17.65 -9.12
N ARG A 16 -0.48 -16.46 -9.13
CA ARG A 16 -1.14 -15.25 -8.65
C ARG A 16 -1.97 -14.62 -9.77
N PRO A 17 -3.27 -14.36 -9.56
CA PRO A 17 -4.09 -13.72 -10.58
C PRO A 17 -3.49 -12.35 -10.95
N LYS A 18 -3.39 -12.06 -12.24
CA LYS A 18 -2.87 -10.78 -12.76
C LYS A 18 -3.63 -9.56 -12.20
N ASN A 19 -4.87 -9.80 -11.76
CA ASN A 19 -5.72 -8.79 -11.17
C ASN A 19 -5.47 -8.57 -9.67
N SER A 20 -4.50 -9.25 -9.04
CA SER A 20 -4.09 -8.96 -7.67
C SER A 20 -2.67 -8.36 -7.65
N ALA A 21 -2.60 -7.06 -7.41
CA ALA A 21 -1.37 -6.32 -7.22
C ALA A 21 -1.09 -6.10 -5.74
N ILE A 22 0.20 -6.03 -5.41
CA ILE A 22 0.66 -5.56 -4.11
C ILE A 22 1.13 -4.12 -4.33
N LEU A 23 0.46 -3.17 -3.69
CA LEU A 23 0.83 -1.76 -3.72
C LEU A 23 1.46 -1.37 -2.39
N THR A 24 2.63 -0.76 -2.44
CA THR A 24 3.29 -0.24 -1.25
C THR A 24 3.17 1.27 -1.25
N VAL A 25 2.41 1.79 -0.31
CA VAL A 25 2.09 3.20 -0.19
C VAL A 25 2.91 3.80 0.94
N ARG A 26 3.77 4.78 0.65
CA ARG A 26 4.53 5.53 1.65
C ARG A 26 3.64 6.61 2.23
N VAL A 27 3.40 6.54 3.53
CA VAL A 27 2.64 7.52 4.30
C VAL A 27 3.63 8.39 5.05
N ILE A 28 3.67 9.68 4.71
CA ILE A 28 4.63 10.64 5.23
C ILE A 28 3.90 11.57 6.20
N LYS A 29 4.27 11.51 7.47
CA LYS A 29 3.76 12.42 8.52
C LYS A 29 4.50 13.76 8.51
N SER A 30 5.79 13.77 8.20
CA SER A 30 6.53 15.02 8.05
C SER A 30 7.71 14.82 7.11
N PHE A 31 7.76 15.62 6.05
CA PHE A 31 8.90 15.66 5.15
C PHE A 31 10.14 16.25 5.82
N GLN A 32 9.98 17.24 6.70
CA GLN A 32 11.08 17.89 7.38
C GLN A 32 11.78 16.94 8.35
N TYR A 33 11.01 16.20 9.13
CA TYR A 33 11.52 15.24 10.11
C TYR A 33 11.67 13.81 9.56
N ARG A 34 11.50 13.62 8.24
CA ARG A 34 11.61 12.31 7.55
C ARG A 34 10.82 11.20 8.23
N THR A 35 9.68 11.55 8.84
CA THR A 35 8.85 10.59 9.55
C THR A 35 7.86 10.00 8.56
N GLU A 36 8.17 8.79 8.09
CA GLU A 36 7.37 8.05 7.13
C GLU A 36 7.23 6.59 7.53
N ARG A 37 6.20 5.94 6.98
CA ARG A 37 5.99 4.50 7.13
C ARG A 37 5.37 3.94 5.85
N SER A 38 5.82 2.76 5.44
CA SER A 38 5.26 2.06 4.29
C SER A 38 4.07 1.21 4.70
N LEU A 39 2.92 1.46 4.07
CA LEU A 39 1.71 0.64 4.13
C LEU A 39 1.71 -0.31 2.95
N VAL A 40 1.78 -1.61 3.22
CA VAL A 40 1.68 -2.64 2.17
C VAL A 40 0.23 -3.08 2.06
N LEU A 41 -0.40 -2.75 0.94
CA LEU A 41 -1.73 -3.19 0.56
C LEU A 41 -1.60 -4.41 -0.34
N LYS A 42 -2.15 -5.54 0.11
CA LYS A 42 -2.18 -6.78 -0.64
C LYS A 42 -3.53 -6.93 -1.33
N ASP A 43 -3.54 -7.66 -2.44
CA ASP A 43 -4.74 -8.04 -3.17
C ASP A 43 -5.58 -6.86 -3.68
N ILE A 44 -4.91 -5.81 -4.17
CA ILE A 44 -5.58 -4.68 -4.82
C ILE A 44 -5.80 -4.98 -6.30
N ASN A 45 -7.04 -4.80 -6.74
CA ASN A 45 -7.44 -4.97 -8.13
C ASN A 45 -7.19 -3.71 -8.95
N LEU A 46 -6.20 -3.73 -9.83
CA LEU A 46 -5.76 -2.55 -10.60
C LEU A 46 -6.78 -2.09 -11.66
N GLU A 47 -7.69 -2.97 -12.10
CA GLU A 47 -8.70 -2.64 -13.10
C GLU A 47 -9.90 -1.93 -12.45
N THR A 48 -10.26 -2.32 -11.24
CA THR A 48 -11.48 -1.83 -10.59
C THR A 48 -11.21 -0.75 -9.54
N THR A 49 -10.05 -0.78 -8.87
CA THR A 49 -9.79 0.18 -7.79
C THR A 49 -9.36 1.53 -8.33
N THR A 50 -10.19 2.54 -8.05
CA THR A 50 -9.86 3.93 -8.35
C THR A 50 -8.93 4.51 -7.29
N VAL A 51 -8.23 5.59 -7.65
CA VAL A 51 -7.34 6.32 -6.73
C VAL A 51 -8.08 6.80 -5.46
N GLY A 52 -9.37 7.16 -5.59
CA GLY A 52 -10.21 7.54 -4.46
C GLY A 52 -10.44 6.39 -3.49
N GLN A 53 -10.82 5.22 -4.00
CA GLN A 53 -10.99 4.01 -3.18
C GLN A 53 -9.69 3.58 -2.51
N LEU A 54 -8.56 3.66 -3.23
CA LEU A 54 -7.25 3.35 -2.66
C LEU A 54 -6.90 4.27 -1.48
N LYS A 55 -7.28 5.55 -1.56
CA LYS A 55 -7.11 6.52 -0.47
C LYS A 55 -7.94 6.14 0.75
N ASP A 56 -9.19 5.74 0.56
CA ASP A 56 -10.08 5.37 1.65
C ASP A 56 -9.64 4.06 2.33
N ILE A 57 -9.25 3.06 1.54
CA ILE A 57 -8.66 1.80 2.04
C ILE A 57 -7.40 2.11 2.87
N SER A 58 -6.52 2.96 2.35
CA SER A 58 -5.30 3.36 3.06
C SER A 58 -5.61 4.06 4.38
N ARG A 59 -6.59 4.97 4.38
CA ARG A 59 -7.04 5.69 5.59
C ARG A 59 -7.61 4.72 6.63
N GLN A 60 -8.45 3.78 6.22
CA GLN A 60 -9.01 2.76 7.10
C GLN A 60 -7.92 1.85 7.68
N ALA A 61 -6.97 1.41 6.86
CA ALA A 61 -5.86 0.56 7.30
C ALA A 61 -5.01 1.24 8.38
N ILE A 62 -4.76 2.55 8.25
CA ILE A 62 -4.05 3.37 9.25
C ILE A 62 -4.84 3.47 10.57
N GLN A 63 -6.17 3.54 10.50
CA GLN A 63 -7.01 3.58 11.70
C GLN A 63 -7.10 2.22 12.41
N ILE A 64 -7.10 1.12 11.66
CA ILE A 64 -7.26 -0.24 12.21
C ILE A 64 -5.95 -0.74 12.81
N GLN A 65 -4.84 -0.65 12.05
CA GLN A 65 -3.58 -1.26 12.45
C GLN A 65 -2.97 -0.54 13.66
N SER A 66 -2.56 -1.30 14.68
CA SER A 66 -2.02 -0.77 15.95
C SER A 66 -0.71 0.00 15.77
N GLY A 67 0.12 -0.39 14.80
CA GLY A 67 1.38 0.29 14.46
C GLY A 67 1.20 1.72 13.98
N TRP A 68 -0.01 2.10 13.56
CA TRP A 68 -0.28 3.40 12.95
C TRP A 68 -0.86 4.43 13.93
N LYS A 69 -0.93 4.12 15.23
CA LYS A 69 -1.35 5.03 16.30
C LYS A 69 -0.77 6.46 16.19
N PRO A 70 0.54 6.69 15.90
CA PRO A 70 1.08 8.05 15.78
C PRO A 70 0.68 8.81 14.49
N TYR A 71 0.04 8.13 13.53
CA TYR A 71 -0.45 8.66 12.26
C TYR A 71 -1.97 8.87 12.24
N ARG A 72 -2.72 8.36 13.23
CA ARG A 72 -4.19 8.48 13.29
C ARG A 72 -4.71 9.91 13.48
N ASN A 73 -3.92 10.74 14.18
CA ASN A 73 -4.29 12.10 14.53
C ASN A 73 -3.80 13.15 13.51
N VAL A 74 -3.22 12.70 12.41
CA VAL A 74 -2.68 13.56 11.35
C VAL A 74 -3.66 13.57 10.19
N GLU A 75 -4.09 14.75 9.79
CA GLU A 75 -4.93 14.91 8.60
C GLU A 75 -4.09 14.67 7.34
N LEU A 76 -4.14 13.44 6.82
CA LEU A 76 -3.45 13.06 5.59
C LEU A 76 -4.18 13.69 4.39
N GLY A 77 -3.80 14.93 4.07
CA GLY A 77 -4.54 15.80 3.15
C GLY A 77 -4.46 15.41 1.67
N LYS A 78 -3.33 14.92 1.17
CA LYS A 78 -3.13 14.70 -0.28
C LYS A 78 -2.36 13.42 -0.61
N LEU A 79 -2.95 12.57 -1.46
CA LEU A 79 -2.24 11.52 -2.18
C LEU A 79 -1.56 12.20 -3.37
N LEU A 80 -0.23 12.21 -3.41
CA LEU A 80 0.53 12.82 -4.49
C LEU A 80 1.01 11.73 -5.43
N THR A 81 0.30 11.54 -6.53
CA THR A 81 0.75 10.76 -7.67
C THR A 81 1.60 11.66 -8.57
N GLY A 82 2.92 11.61 -8.41
CA GLY A 82 3.88 12.25 -9.31
C GLY A 82 4.67 13.43 -8.72
N LYS A 83 6.00 13.23 -8.67
CA LYS A 83 7.19 14.12 -8.61
C LYS A 83 7.19 15.51 -7.94
N ASN A 84 6.07 16.15 -7.63
CA ASN A 84 6.03 17.54 -7.20
C ASN A 84 5.38 17.66 -5.81
N SER A 85 6.10 17.21 -4.77
CA SER A 85 5.68 17.43 -3.38
C SER A 85 6.16 18.79 -2.89
N HIS A 86 5.23 19.72 -2.64
CA HIS A 86 5.53 20.94 -1.88
C HIS A 86 5.94 20.55 -0.45
N LYS A 87 7.07 21.11 0.00
CA LYS A 87 7.92 20.64 1.10
C LYS A 87 7.28 20.57 2.51
N ASN A 88 6.02 20.98 2.65
CA ASN A 88 5.44 21.33 3.94
C ASN A 88 4.17 20.54 4.35
N ASP A 89 3.62 19.68 3.48
CA ASP A 89 2.37 18.95 3.75
C ASP A 89 2.59 17.45 4.01
N CYS A 90 1.75 16.81 4.83
CA CYS A 90 1.73 15.36 4.98
C CYS A 90 1.26 14.70 3.66
N ALA A 91 2.10 13.87 3.04
CA ALA A 91 1.78 13.27 1.75
C ALA A 91 1.74 11.74 1.80
N VAL A 92 0.92 11.18 0.94
CA VAL A 92 0.87 9.75 0.66
C VAL A 92 1.37 9.52 -0.76
N THR A 93 2.46 8.79 -0.92
CA THR A 93 3.11 8.52 -2.22
C THR A 93 3.04 7.02 -2.50
N ALA A 94 2.50 6.66 -3.67
CA ALA A 94 2.44 5.28 -4.17
C ALA A 94 3.56 5.04 -5.19
#